data_AF-A0A554ICI4-F1
#
_entry.id   AF-A0A554ICI4-F1
#
_cell.length_a   1.000
_cell.length_b   1.000
_cell.length_c   1.000
_cell.angle_alpha   90.00
_cell.angle_beta   90.00
_cell.angle_gamma   90.00
#
_symmetry.space_group_name_H-M   'P 1'
#
loop_
_entity.id
_entity.type
_entity.pdbx_description
1 polymer ?
#
loop_
_entity_poly.entity_id
_entity_poly.type
_entity_poly.pdbx_seq_one_letter_code
_entity_poly.pdbx_strand_id
1 'polypeptide(L)'
;MTKQLFRVDWIMSAAIFGLLIFDLLIIRSIAPGLFLQQLTYVLIGIGLFFLFSRIDWRIYPKFSWFFYFGSLIFLGITLLFGTITRGAIRWIQIGSLTIQPSELVKPFLILFFAWFFSEGEELTVKKIFLGGLLLILPAFLIFTQPDLGSSLVVILIW
;
A
#
# COMPACT_ATOMS: atom_id res chain seq x y z
N MET A 1 32.67 -4.96 -4.73
CA MET A 1 31.26 -5.24 -5.07
C MET A 1 30.30 -4.73 -3.98
N THR A 2 30.56 -3.57 -3.37
CA THR A 2 29.94 -3.16 -2.08
C THR A 2 29.45 -1.70 -2.04
N LYS A 3 29.48 -0.96 -3.17
CA LYS A 3 29.20 0.50 -3.19
C LYS A 3 27.82 0.91 -3.72
N GLN A 4 26.89 -0.02 -3.95
CA GLN A 4 25.56 0.32 -4.52
C GLN A 4 24.37 0.21 -3.56
N LEU A 5 24.55 -0.31 -2.33
CA LEU A 5 23.43 -0.65 -1.44
C LEU A 5 22.80 0.51 -0.66
N PHE A 6 23.35 1.73 -0.74
CA PHE A 6 22.78 2.91 -0.06
C PHE A 6 22.91 4.18 -0.91
N ARG A 7 22.27 4.20 -2.10
CA ARG A 7 21.90 5.48 -2.72
C ARG A 7 20.52 5.88 -2.22
N VAL A 8 20.42 6.12 -0.92
CA VAL A 8 19.24 6.75 -0.34
C VAL A 8 19.25 8.19 -0.82
N ASP A 9 18.16 8.63 -1.43
CA ASP A 9 17.98 10.04 -1.75
C ASP A 9 17.76 10.79 -0.43
N TRP A 10 18.81 11.50 0.01
CA TRP A 10 18.80 12.23 1.26
C TRP A 10 17.81 13.40 1.26
N ILE A 11 17.54 13.99 0.09
CA ILE A 11 16.60 15.10 -0.03
C ILE A 11 15.17 14.58 0.17
N MET A 12 14.79 13.51 -0.53
CA MET A 12 13.48 12.87 -0.33
C MET A 12 13.31 12.36 1.10
N SER A 13 14.35 11.73 1.65
CA SER A 13 14.30 11.21 3.02
C SER A 13 14.12 12.34 4.04
N ALA A 14 14.86 13.44 3.90
CA ALA A 14 14.72 14.60 4.76
C ALA A 14 13.30 15.21 4.69
N ALA A 15 12.72 15.29 3.48
CA ALA A 15 11.34 15.76 3.31
C ALA A 15 10.32 14.86 4.03
N ILE A 16 10.46 13.53 3.91
CA ILE A 16 9.61 12.55 4.60
C ILE A 16 9.74 12.69 6.11
N PHE A 17 10.95 12.75 6.65
CA PHE A 17 11.15 12.94 8.09
C PHE A 17 10.61 14.28 8.59
N GLY A 18 10.74 15.35 7.80
CA GLY A 18 10.14 16.64 8.10
C GLY A 18 8.62 16.55 8.22
N LEU A 19 7.96 15.88 7.27
CA LEU A 19 6.51 15.65 7.30
C LEU A 19 6.08 14.79 8.50
N LEU A 20 6.84 13.75 8.86
CA LEU A 20 6.55 12.91 10.03
C LEU A 20 6.69 13.67 11.35
N ILE A 21 7.71 14.54 11.48
CA ILE A 21 7.86 15.40 12.66
C ILE A 21 6.68 16.37 12.74
N PHE A 22 6.32 16.99 11.62
CA PHE A 22 5.20 17.92 11.57
C PHE A 22 3.87 17.23 11.95
N ASP A 23 3.62 16.03 11.43
CA ASP A 23 2.48 15.18 11.80
C ASP A 23 2.42 14.90 13.32
N LEU A 24 3.54 14.48 13.93
CA LEU A 24 3.61 14.23 15.37
C LEU A 24 3.35 15.48 16.22
N LEU A 25 3.84 16.65 15.78
CA LEU A 25 3.59 17.92 16.44
C LEU A 25 2.11 18.30 16.39
N ILE A 26 1.47 18.12 15.23
CA ILE A 26 0.03 18.39 15.06
C ILE A 26 -0.79 17.47 15.95
N ILE A 27 -0.55 16.16 15.93
CA ILE A 27 -1.31 15.20 16.74
C ILE A 27 -1.13 15.49 18.22
N ARG A 28 0.09 15.82 18.65
CA ARG A 28 0.35 16.22 20.05
C ARG A 28 -0.47 17.45 20.46
N SER A 29 -0.71 18.38 19.53
CA SER A 29 -1.47 19.61 19.79
C SER A 29 -2.98 19.39 19.76
N ILE A 30 -3.51 18.62 18.80
CA ILE A 30 -4.96 18.51 18.56
C ILE A 30 -5.56 17.34 19.33
N ALA A 31 -4.86 16.21 19.41
CA ALA A 31 -5.35 14.96 19.98
C ALA A 31 -4.26 14.26 20.79
N PRO A 32 -3.83 14.84 21.94
CA PRO A 32 -2.70 14.32 22.72
C PRO A 32 -2.90 12.85 23.17
N GLY A 33 -4.14 12.40 23.37
CA GLY A 33 -4.45 11.01 23.70
C GLY A 33 -4.08 10.00 22.61
N LEU A 34 -3.98 10.43 21.35
CA LEU A 34 -3.58 9.58 20.21
C LEU A 34 -2.08 9.63 19.94
N PHE A 35 -1.33 10.49 20.63
CA PHE A 35 0.08 10.71 20.36
C PHE A 35 0.93 9.43 20.46
N LEU A 36 0.73 8.62 21.51
CA LEU A 36 1.48 7.37 21.68
C LEU A 36 1.17 6.35 20.57
N GLN A 37 -0.09 6.31 20.11
CA GLN A 37 -0.50 5.43 19.02
C GLN A 37 0.13 5.90 17.70
N GLN A 38 0.09 7.21 17.42
CA GLN A 38 0.72 7.79 16.23
C GLN A 38 2.23 7.56 16.21
N LEU A 39 2.90 7.79 17.35
CA LEU A 39 4.33 7.53 17.50
C LEU A 39 4.67 6.06 17.22
N THR A 40 3.84 5.13 17.68
CA THR A 40 3.99 3.70 17.41
C THR A 40 3.90 3.41 15.91
N TYR A 41 2.91 3.96 15.20
CA TYR A 41 2.78 3.80 13.75
C TYR A 41 3.95 4.42 12.99
N VAL A 42 4.43 5.60 13.39
CA VAL A 42 5.60 6.25 12.78
C VAL A 42 6.85 5.38 12.94
N LEU A 43 7.09 4.84 14.15
CA LEU A 43 8.23 3.96 14.40
C LEU A 43 8.16 2.65 13.61
N ILE A 44 6.97 2.03 13.54
CA ILE A 44 6.73 0.85 12.69
C ILE A 44 6.99 1.20 11.22
N GLY A 45 6.47 2.32 10.73
CA GLY A 45 6.64 2.79 9.36
C GLY A 45 8.11 3.03 8.98
N ILE A 46 8.87 3.67 9.87
CA ILE A 46 10.33 3.87 9.69
C ILE A 46 11.05 2.50 9.66
N GLY A 47 10.69 1.59 10.56
CA GLY A 47 11.24 0.23 10.57
C GLY A 47 10.97 -0.51 9.26
N LEU A 48 9.73 -0.48 8.76
CA LEU A 48 9.35 -1.06 7.48
C LEU A 48 10.08 -0.39 6.31
N PHE A 49 10.21 0.94 6.32
CA PHE A 49 10.95 1.67 5.29
C PHE A 49 12.39 1.14 5.16
N PHE A 50 13.12 1.02 6.26
CA PHE A 50 14.49 0.48 6.24
C PHE A 50 14.57 -1.01 5.92
N LEU A 51 13.52 -1.78 6.22
CA LEU A 51 13.43 -3.19 5.83
C LEU A 51 13.29 -3.31 4.31
N PHE A 52 12.30 -2.63 3.73
CA PHE A 52 12.01 -2.67 2.30
C PHE A 52 13.09 -1.97 1.46
N SER A 53 13.77 -0.93 1.98
CA SER A 53 14.86 -0.24 1.27
C SER A 53 16.07 -1.14 1.01
N ARG A 54 16.19 -2.27 1.71
CA ARG A 54 17.28 -3.24 1.53
C ARG A 54 16.95 -4.35 0.53
N ILE A 55 15.69 -4.46 0.10
CA ILE A 55 15.26 -5.50 -0.84
C ILE A 55 15.62 -5.07 -2.26
N ASP A 56 16.33 -5.93 -2.98
CA ASP A 56 16.66 -5.69 -4.39
C ASP A 56 15.37 -5.70 -5.23
N TRP A 57 15.15 -4.60 -5.96
CA TRP A 57 13.97 -4.42 -6.80
C TRP A 57 13.84 -5.49 -7.90
N ARG A 58 14.95 -6.13 -8.29
CA ARG A 58 14.98 -7.21 -9.27
C ARG A 58 14.24 -8.47 -8.82
N ILE A 59 13.94 -8.57 -7.52
CA ILE A 59 13.20 -9.69 -6.95
C ILE A 59 11.69 -9.52 -7.20
N TYR A 60 11.18 -8.29 -7.23
CA TYR A 60 9.73 -8.03 -7.30
C TYR A 60 9.01 -8.64 -8.51
N PRO A 61 9.54 -8.59 -9.75
CA PRO A 61 8.90 -9.21 -10.91
C PRO A 61 8.58 -10.71 -10.73
N LYS A 62 9.42 -11.44 -9.97
CA LYS A 62 9.24 -12.87 -9.71
C LYS A 62 8.04 -13.17 -8.80
N PHE A 63 7.61 -12.17 -8.02
CA PHE A 63 6.50 -12.27 -7.07
C PHE A 63 5.27 -11.47 -7.52
N SER A 64 5.23 -10.95 -8.75
CA SER A 64 4.12 -10.11 -9.22
C SER A 64 2.75 -10.77 -9.06
N TRP A 65 2.61 -12.04 -9.49
CA TRP A 65 1.36 -12.78 -9.29
C TRP A 65 1.03 -13.01 -7.81
N PHE A 66 2.04 -13.20 -6.96
CA PHE A 66 1.85 -13.29 -5.52
C PHE A 66 1.32 -11.97 -4.95
N PHE A 67 1.83 -10.82 -5.39
CA PHE A 67 1.30 -9.51 -5.01
C PHE A 67 -0.16 -9.30 -5.44
N TYR A 68 -0.52 -9.75 -6.65
CA TYR A 68 -1.90 -9.67 -7.14
C TYR A 68 -2.86 -10.57 -6.35
N PHE A 69 -2.60 -11.88 -6.27
CA PHE A 69 -3.49 -12.79 -5.56
C PHE A 69 -3.48 -12.54 -4.04
N GLY A 70 -2.33 -12.19 -3.47
CA GLY A 70 -2.23 -11.75 -2.08
C GLY A 70 -3.11 -10.52 -1.81
N SER A 71 -3.17 -9.57 -2.74
CA SER A 71 -4.06 -8.42 -2.63
C SER A 71 -5.54 -8.81 -2.59
N LEU A 72 -5.97 -9.70 -3.49
CA LEU A 72 -7.35 -10.21 -3.50
C LEU A 72 -7.70 -10.93 -2.20
N ILE A 73 -6.78 -11.74 -1.68
CA ILE A 73 -6.95 -12.44 -0.40
C ILE A 73 -7.08 -11.42 0.73
N PHE A 74 -6.19 -10.43 0.82
CA PHE A 74 -6.26 -9.41 1.87
C PHE A 74 -7.57 -8.62 1.83
N LEU A 75 -8.03 -8.21 0.64
CA LEU A 75 -9.32 -7.54 0.49
C LEU A 75 -10.51 -8.45 0.86
N GLY A 76 -10.45 -9.73 0.48
CA GLY A 76 -11.45 -10.72 0.84
C GLY A 76 -11.52 -10.95 2.35
N ILE A 77 -10.36 -11.03 3.03
CA ILE A 77 -10.28 -11.15 4.49
C ILE A 77 -10.94 -9.93 5.16
N THR A 78 -10.74 -8.71 4.65
CA THR A 78 -11.41 -7.52 5.20
C THR A 78 -12.92 -7.64 5.17
N LEU A 79 -13.50 -8.18 4.10
CA LEU A 79 -14.95 -8.34 3.99
C LEU A 79 -15.52 -9.35 5.00
N LEU A 80 -14.71 -10.33 5.42
CA LEU A 80 -15.12 -11.38 6.35
C LEU A 80 -14.86 -11.01 7.82
N PHE A 81 -13.72 -10.36 8.10
CA PHE A 81 -13.21 -10.12 9.45
C PHE A 81 -13.06 -8.64 9.80
N GLY A 82 -13.43 -7.74 8.89
CA GLY A 82 -13.33 -6.31 9.13
C GLY A 82 -14.35 -5.83 10.15
N THR A 83 -13.96 -4.84 10.94
CA THR A 83 -14.82 -4.17 11.90
C THR A 83 -15.66 -3.11 11.20
N ILE A 84 -16.98 -3.12 11.41
CA ILE A 84 -17.88 -2.06 10.91
C ILE A 84 -17.57 -0.77 11.67
N THR A 85 -16.99 0.20 10.97
CA THR A 85 -16.73 1.54 11.51
C THR A 85 -17.46 2.56 10.65
N ARG A 86 -18.35 3.36 11.24
CA ARG A 86 -19.14 4.39 10.53
C ARG A 86 -19.89 3.85 9.30
N GLY A 87 -20.43 2.63 9.38
CA GLY A 87 -21.17 1.98 8.29
C GLY A 87 -20.30 1.36 7.19
N ALA A 88 -18.97 1.32 7.36
CA ALA A 88 -18.05 0.70 6.40
C ALA A 88 -17.16 -0.37 7.02
N ILE A 89 -16.90 -1.45 6.27
CA ILE A 89 -16.05 -2.57 6.67
C ILE A 89 -14.70 -2.42 5.96
N ARG A 90 -13.79 -1.65 6.57
CA ARG A 90 -12.48 -1.32 5.95
C ARG A 90 -11.28 -1.70 6.81
N TRP A 91 -11.50 -1.84 8.10
CA TRP A 91 -10.45 -1.90 9.09
C TRP A 91 -10.43 -3.28 9.74
N ILE A 92 -9.25 -3.86 9.86
CA ILE A 92 -9.01 -5.06 10.67
C ILE A 92 -8.34 -4.60 11.95
N GLN A 93 -8.99 -4.87 13.08
CA GLN A 93 -8.46 -4.55 14.40
C GLN A 93 -7.64 -5.72 14.95
N ILE A 94 -6.38 -5.48 15.30
CA ILE A 94 -5.46 -6.44 15.90
C ILE A 94 -4.97 -5.84 17.22
N GLY A 95 -5.68 -6.12 18.31
CA GLY A 95 -5.43 -5.50 19.61
C GLY A 95 -5.64 -3.98 19.56
N SER A 96 -4.60 -3.21 19.87
CA SER A 96 -4.60 -1.74 19.81
C SER A 96 -4.22 -1.18 18.43
N LEU A 97 -3.84 -2.03 17.49
CA LEU A 97 -3.49 -1.65 16.13
C LEU A 97 -4.67 -1.87 15.20
N THR A 98 -4.81 -0.98 14.24
CA THR A 98 -5.85 -1.08 13.21
C THR A 98 -5.18 -0.96 11.87
N ILE A 99 -5.39 -1.95 11.01
CA ILE A 99 -4.82 -1.99 9.67
C ILE A 99 -5.96 -1.85 8.66
N GLN A 100 -5.75 -1.01 7.66
CA GLN A 100 -6.63 -0.92 6.50
C GLN A 100 -6.00 -1.68 5.35
N PRO A 101 -6.50 -2.88 4.99
CA PRO A 101 -5.83 -3.71 3.97
C PRO A 101 -5.76 -3.06 2.59
N SER A 102 -6.72 -2.19 2.23
CA SER A 102 -6.67 -1.43 0.97
C SER A 102 -5.43 -0.53 0.85
N GLU A 103 -4.86 -0.05 1.98
CA GLU A 103 -3.61 0.71 1.97
C GLU A 103 -2.40 -0.14 1.58
N LEU A 104 -2.34 -1.39 2.06
CA LEU A 104 -1.28 -2.34 1.72
C LEU A 104 -1.41 -2.90 0.30
N VAL A 105 -2.63 -3.03 -0.19
CA VAL A 105 -2.93 -3.55 -1.53
C VAL A 105 -2.46 -2.62 -2.65
N LYS A 106 -2.55 -1.30 -2.46
CA LYS A 106 -2.13 -0.31 -3.47
C LYS A 106 -0.69 -0.52 -3.98
N PRO A 107 0.36 -0.55 -3.13
CA PRO A 107 1.72 -0.81 -3.61
C PRO A 107 1.89 -2.18 -4.26
N PHE A 108 1.17 -3.21 -3.80
CA PHE A 108 1.21 -4.54 -4.42
C PHE A 108 0.64 -4.54 -5.84
N LEU A 109 -0.48 -3.83 -6.05
CA LEU A 109 -1.06 -3.65 -7.38
C LEU A 109 -0.17 -2.81 -8.28
N ILE A 110 0.48 -1.74 -7.76
CA ILE A 110 1.46 -0.95 -8.53
C ILE A 110 2.58 -1.87 -9.03
N LEU A 111 3.18 -2.69 -8.16
CA LEU A 111 4.24 -3.62 -8.55
C LEU A 111 3.75 -4.63 -9.59
N PHE A 112 2.55 -5.19 -9.40
CA PHE A 112 1.97 -6.13 -10.34
C PHE A 112 1.73 -5.49 -11.72
N PHE A 113 1.08 -4.33 -11.80
CA PHE A 113 0.76 -3.69 -13.07
C PHE A 113 2.00 -3.13 -13.76
N ALA A 114 2.97 -2.60 -13.01
CA ALA A 114 4.27 -2.19 -13.56
C ALA A 114 4.96 -3.38 -14.25
N TRP A 115 5.02 -4.54 -13.58
CA TRP A 115 5.55 -5.76 -14.18
C TRP A 115 4.70 -6.22 -15.38
N PHE A 116 3.38 -6.34 -15.21
CA PHE A 116 2.46 -6.85 -16.22
C PHE A 116 2.59 -6.06 -17.53
N PHE A 117 2.67 -4.74 -17.47
CA PHE A 117 2.86 -3.90 -18.66
C PHE A 117 4.28 -3.94 -19.22
N SER A 118 5.30 -4.10 -18.37
CA SER A 118 6.69 -4.25 -18.81
C SER A 118 7.03 -5.60 -19.47
N GLU A 119 6.23 -6.65 -19.21
CA GLU A 119 6.52 -8.01 -19.66
C GLU A 119 6.18 -8.22 -21.15
N GLY A 120 7.18 -8.53 -21.99
CA GLY A 120 7.02 -8.73 -23.43
C GLY A 120 7.27 -7.47 -24.27
N GLU A 121 7.40 -7.64 -25.58
CA GLU A 121 7.98 -6.62 -26.47
C GLU A 121 6.98 -5.51 -26.89
N GLU A 122 5.68 -5.81 -26.96
CA GLU A 122 4.68 -4.86 -27.48
C GLU A 122 3.45 -4.72 -26.59
N LEU A 123 3.03 -3.47 -26.39
CA LEU A 123 1.76 -3.13 -25.76
C LEU A 123 0.63 -3.31 -26.77
N THR A 124 -0.04 -4.47 -26.71
CA THR A 124 -1.19 -4.77 -27.58
C THR A 124 -2.51 -4.36 -26.95
N VAL A 125 -3.52 -4.06 -27.77
CA VAL A 125 -4.90 -3.80 -27.30
C VAL A 125 -5.43 -4.92 -26.41
N LYS A 126 -5.09 -6.17 -26.75
CA LYS A 126 -5.43 -7.35 -25.92
C LYS A 126 -4.81 -7.26 -24.52
N LYS A 127 -3.55 -6.84 -24.42
CA LYS A 127 -2.83 -6.69 -23.15
C LYS A 127 -3.44 -5.57 -22.29
N ILE A 128 -3.78 -4.43 -22.91
CA ILE A 128 -4.49 -3.31 -22.26
C ILE A 128 -5.84 -3.79 -21.71
N PHE A 129 -6.62 -4.50 -22.53
CA PHE A 129 -7.92 -5.04 -22.14
C PHE A 129 -7.81 -6.05 -20.97
N LEU A 130 -6.85 -6.97 -21.04
CA LEU A 130 -6.59 -7.92 -19.94
C LEU A 130 -6.15 -7.21 -18.65
N GLY A 131 -5.31 -6.18 -18.74
CA GLY A 131 -4.92 -5.37 -17.60
C GLY A 131 -6.12 -4.68 -16.95
N GLY A 132 -7.02 -4.10 -17.75
CA GLY A 132 -8.26 -3.51 -17.26
C GLY A 132 -9.17 -4.53 -16.58
N LEU A 133 -9.30 -5.74 -17.14
CA LEU A 133 -10.07 -6.83 -16.52
C LEU A 133 -9.50 -7.25 -15.18
N LEU A 134 -8.17 -7.36 -15.07
CA LEU A 134 -7.48 -7.68 -13.83
C LEU A 134 -7.64 -6.57 -12.77
N LEU A 135 -7.78 -5.31 -13.18
CA LEU A 135 -7.99 -4.17 -12.28
C LEU A 135 -9.40 -4.09 -11.71
N ILE A 136 -10.41 -4.48 -12.50
CA ILE A 136 -11.82 -4.44 -12.08
C ILE A 136 -12.03 -5.23 -10.79
N LEU A 137 -11.39 -6.40 -10.66
CA LEU A 137 -11.58 -7.28 -9.51
C LEU A 137 -11.16 -6.64 -8.17
N PRO A 138 -9.92 -6.17 -7.96
CA PRO A 138 -9.54 -5.50 -6.73
C PRO A 138 -10.29 -4.17 -6.53
N ALA A 139 -10.55 -3.39 -7.59
CA ALA A 139 -11.31 -2.14 -7.48
C ALA A 139 -12.75 -2.40 -6.99
N PHE A 140 -13.40 -3.45 -7.51
CA PHE A 140 -14.74 -3.85 -7.08
C PHE A 140 -14.74 -4.32 -5.62
N LEU A 141 -13.76 -5.12 -5.20
CA LEU A 141 -13.64 -5.56 -3.80
C LEU A 141 -13.43 -4.41 -2.80
N ILE A 142 -12.78 -3.32 -3.22
CA ILE A 142 -12.64 -2.12 -2.38
C ILE A 142 -13.93 -1.31 -2.38
N PHE A 143 -14.61 -1.24 -3.53
CA PHE A 143 -15.90 -0.58 -3.65
C PHE A 143 -16.96 -1.23 -2.75
N THR A 144 -16.95 -2.55 -2.60
CA THR A 144 -17.83 -3.27 -1.66
C THR A 144 -17.47 -3.06 -0.18
N GLN A 145 -16.30 -2.48 0.13
CA GLN A 145 -15.89 -2.02 1.47
C GLN A 145 -16.38 -0.58 1.78
N PRO A 146 -17.48 -0.17 1.16
CA PRO A 146 -17.85 1.21 0.83
C PRO A 146 -16.72 2.25 0.75
N ASP A 147 -15.52 1.94 0.22
CA ASP A 147 -14.38 2.88 0.17
C ASP A 147 -14.16 3.48 -1.24
N LEU A 148 -14.92 4.53 -1.56
CA LEU A 148 -14.83 5.19 -2.86
C LEU A 148 -13.46 5.81 -3.12
N GLY A 149 -12.85 6.42 -2.09
CA GLY A 149 -11.56 7.10 -2.23
C GLY A 149 -10.46 6.11 -2.60
N SER A 150 -10.36 5.00 -1.87
CA SER A 150 -9.39 3.94 -2.17
C SER A 150 -9.66 3.27 -3.52
N SER A 151 -10.94 3.08 -3.89
CA SER A 151 -11.31 2.48 -5.18
C SER A 151 -10.84 3.33 -6.35
N LEU A 152 -11.04 4.64 -6.28
CA LEU A 152 -10.57 5.59 -7.31
C LEU A 152 -9.05 5.60 -7.41
N VAL A 153 -8.33 5.60 -6.28
CA VAL A 153 -6.87 5.53 -6.29
C VAL A 153 -6.40 4.24 -6.98
N VAL A 154 -7.03 3.10 -6.72
CA VAL A 154 -6.67 1.85 -7.39
C VAL A 154 -6.95 1.91 -8.89
N ILE A 155 -8.06 2.49 -9.32
CA ILE A 155 -8.35 2.66 -10.74
C ILE A 155 -7.29 3.53 -11.43
N LEU A 156 -6.76 4.54 -10.75
CA LEU A 156 -5.72 5.44 -11.24
C LEU A 156 -4.29 4.84 -11.21
N ILE A 157 -4.09 3.67 -10.61
CA ILE A 157 -2.79 2.96 -10.61
C ILE A 157 -2.49 2.34 -11.98
N TRP A 158 -3.53 2.02 -12.75
CA TRP A 158 -3.45 1.50 -14.12
C TRP A 158 -3.14 2.63 -15.11
#